data_AF-A0A9E5DYF6-F1
#
_entry.id   AF-A0A9E5DYF6-F1
#
_cell.length_a   1.000
_cell.length_b   1.000
_cell.length_c   1.000
_cell.angle_alpha   90.00
_cell.angle_beta   90.00
_cell.angle_gamma   90.00
#
_symmetry.space_group_name_H-M   'P 1'
#
loop_
_entity.id
_entity.type
_entity.pdbx_description
1 polymer ?
#
loop_
_entity_poly.entity_id
_entity_poly.type
_entity_poly.pdbx_seq_one_letter_code
_entity_poly.pdbx_strand_id
1 'polypeptide(L)'
;MRARTTSGLLTAIVFLLVLGVACGEDAAVSPTLLAGSQPDSGQDVALRLADVGASLDAADGVGTAAADAPLGDDLAALATDSVPADQSQDAGSTELATAPTEDTVALDGGETAGADGEPIGADSSVDSFADAPVDTSVDTSVDSIADSIADTITDTKTDSVVDGILDSGPEIAVDTADVKPDATTVDADLGPCPAVCNGGCAGGVCHIVDAYYPICPPKWPCNVQCKTANACPTPVVCGDGPCTVVCGGNGALGTCKGTVICKNAVSCDISCNGPDACVGKVFCGQSPCKVRCGSNGAPNTCKGGIDCSNAKTCDLECVGTNSCKGIVACGGVCKVACGASGGVGTCEGGIDCADGESCDLQCTGTYACKGNVECGKGPCNVGCGKAGGVGTCGANVNCNEADKCNVDCTGAYACDGQVDCGQSDCAVHCGVTGGVGTCNGGIDCSIGKSCKLNCLGTNSCNGGLVECGSGPCQISCGSKGAGGSGQCKNVECSKSCACETLCMGSNSCKNLQCPVNCFGGAGCSAATKACNSCP
;
A
#
# COMPACT_ATOMS: atom_id res chain seq x y z
N MET A 1 -41.16 48.79 27.95
CA MET A 1 -42.39 49.24 27.26
C MET A 1 -42.82 48.14 26.29
N ARG A 2 -44.13 47.87 26.21
CA ARG A 2 -44.77 46.81 25.42
C ARG A 2 -44.87 47.18 23.93
N ALA A 3 -44.75 46.17 23.05
CA ALA A 3 -45.44 45.92 21.76
C ALA A 3 -44.51 45.00 20.93
N ARG A 4 -44.79 43.77 20.46
CA ARG A 4 -45.96 43.09 19.85
C ARG A 4 -46.54 43.77 18.60
N THR A 5 -46.23 43.18 17.44
CA THR A 5 -47.08 42.91 16.25
C THR A 5 -46.25 42.00 15.30
N THR A 6 -46.54 40.72 15.03
CA THR A 6 -47.59 40.06 14.20
C THR A 6 -47.60 40.44 12.70
N SER A 7 -47.26 39.49 11.80
CA SER A 7 -48.20 38.77 10.90
C SER A 7 -47.66 38.38 9.51
N GLY A 8 -48.10 37.20 9.03
CA GLY A 8 -48.13 36.73 7.62
C GLY A 8 -47.17 35.57 7.34
N LEU A 9 -47.50 34.29 7.40
CA LEU A 9 -48.62 33.49 6.85
C LEU A 9 -48.68 33.50 5.31
N LEU A 10 -48.07 32.51 4.66
CA LEU A 10 -48.58 31.91 3.43
C LEU A 10 -48.26 30.40 3.41
N THR A 11 -49.31 29.59 3.36
CA THR A 11 -49.31 28.14 3.23
C THR A 11 -50.18 27.83 2.02
N ALA A 12 -49.69 27.10 1.02
CA ALA A 12 -50.49 26.21 0.15
C ALA A 12 -49.59 25.52 -0.91
N ILE A 13 -49.42 24.19 -0.82
CA ILE A 13 -50.06 23.16 -1.66
C ILE A 13 -49.34 22.91 -3.00
N VAL A 14 -48.57 21.81 -3.06
CA VAL A 14 -48.60 20.84 -4.19
C VAL A 14 -48.35 19.44 -3.62
N PHE A 15 -49.37 18.60 -3.69
CA PHE A 15 -49.36 17.16 -3.42
C PHE A 15 -49.99 16.54 -4.68
N LEU A 16 -49.30 15.64 -5.40
CA LEU A 16 -49.89 14.51 -6.16
C LEU A 16 -48.83 13.69 -6.92
N LEU A 17 -48.88 12.37 -6.67
CA LEU A 17 -48.45 11.21 -7.49
C LEU A 17 -46.94 11.05 -7.74
N VAL A 18 -46.29 9.93 -7.37
CA VAL A 18 -46.57 8.55 -7.81
C VAL A 18 -46.21 7.53 -6.72
N LEU A 19 -47.17 6.67 -6.36
CA LEU A 19 -46.97 5.36 -5.73
C LEU A 19 -47.35 4.30 -6.77
N GLY A 20 -46.42 3.41 -7.08
CA GLY A 20 -46.64 2.23 -7.93
C GLY A 20 -46.13 0.98 -7.24
N VAL A 21 -47.00 0.37 -6.42
CA VAL A 21 -46.86 -0.98 -5.88
C VAL A 21 -47.50 -1.93 -6.88
N ALA A 22 -46.78 -2.98 -7.30
CA ALA A 22 -47.36 -4.14 -7.97
C ALA A 22 -46.90 -5.40 -7.24
N CYS A 23 -47.85 -6.07 -6.59
CA CYS A 23 -47.74 -7.47 -6.17
C CYS A 23 -47.99 -8.37 -7.38
N GLY A 24 -47.24 -9.47 -7.47
CA GLY A 24 -47.52 -10.61 -8.34
C GLY A 24 -47.04 -11.89 -7.68
N GLU A 25 -48.00 -12.71 -7.23
CA GLU A 25 -47.81 -14.09 -6.78
C GLU A 25 -47.93 -15.08 -7.97
N ASP A 26 -47.47 -16.30 -7.70
CA ASP A 26 -47.72 -17.60 -8.37
C ASP A 26 -46.75 -18.14 -9.45
N ALA A 27 -45.93 -19.08 -8.95
CA ALA A 27 -45.84 -20.49 -9.34
C ALA A 27 -45.27 -20.88 -10.71
N ALA A 28 -44.05 -21.45 -10.68
CA ALA A 28 -43.72 -22.63 -11.47
C ALA A 28 -42.64 -23.48 -10.77
N VAL A 29 -43.08 -24.63 -10.29
CA VAL A 29 -42.26 -25.78 -9.85
C VAL A 29 -41.92 -26.61 -11.09
N SER A 30 -40.64 -27.00 -11.27
CA SER A 30 -40.25 -28.24 -11.96
C SER A 30 -38.74 -28.53 -11.88
N PRO A 31 -38.30 -29.79 -12.07
CA PRO A 31 -37.56 -30.48 -11.02
C PRO A 31 -36.13 -30.91 -11.40
N THR A 32 -35.42 -31.31 -10.34
CA THR A 32 -34.46 -32.44 -10.23
C THR A 32 -33.82 -32.97 -11.51
N LEU A 33 -32.49 -32.83 -11.61
CA LEU A 33 -31.62 -33.84 -12.22
C LEU A 33 -30.33 -33.97 -11.40
N LEU A 34 -30.28 -35.08 -10.64
CA LEU A 34 -29.06 -35.66 -10.12
C LEU A 34 -28.16 -36.07 -11.29
N ALA A 35 -26.89 -35.69 -11.23
CA ALA A 35 -25.81 -36.48 -11.82
C ALA A 35 -24.58 -36.35 -10.93
N GLY A 36 -24.33 -37.38 -10.13
CA GLY A 36 -23.03 -37.58 -9.49
C GLY A 36 -22.01 -38.09 -10.50
N SER A 37 -20.75 -37.75 -10.30
CA SER A 37 -19.62 -38.53 -10.78
C SER A 37 -18.41 -38.23 -9.90
N GLN A 38 -18.01 -39.25 -9.13
CA GLN A 38 -16.71 -39.36 -8.49
C GLN A 38 -15.62 -39.69 -9.53
N PRO A 39 -14.33 -39.58 -9.18
CA PRO A 39 -13.23 -39.44 -10.12
C PRO A 39 -12.69 -40.79 -10.59
N ASP A 40 -12.41 -40.90 -11.89
CA ASP A 40 -11.57 -41.97 -12.43
C ASP A 40 -10.12 -41.50 -12.54
N SER A 41 -9.27 -42.21 -11.81
CA SER A 41 -7.84 -42.34 -12.01
C SER A 41 -7.54 -43.01 -13.34
N GLY A 42 -6.69 -42.41 -14.17
CA GLY A 42 -6.21 -43.05 -15.40
C GLY A 42 -4.96 -42.36 -15.91
N GLN A 43 -3.81 -42.97 -15.63
CA GLN A 43 -2.56 -42.76 -16.37
C GLN A 43 -2.81 -43.00 -17.86
N ASP A 44 -2.16 -42.23 -18.75
CA ASP A 44 -1.36 -42.85 -19.80
C ASP A 44 -0.52 -41.85 -20.63
N VAL A 45 0.76 -42.22 -20.70
CA VAL A 45 1.61 -42.30 -21.89
C VAL A 45 1.92 -41.00 -22.65
N ALA A 46 3.15 -40.53 -22.38
CA ALA A 46 3.91 -39.71 -23.29
C ALA A 46 4.20 -40.46 -24.59
N LEU A 47 3.66 -39.96 -25.71
CA LEU A 47 4.13 -40.29 -27.06
C LEU A 47 4.91 -39.09 -27.59
N ARG A 48 6.23 -39.15 -27.53
CA ARG A 48 7.12 -38.29 -28.34
C ARG A 48 7.58 -39.10 -29.55
N LEU A 49 6.97 -38.83 -30.70
CA LEU A 49 7.58 -39.15 -31.98
C LEU A 49 8.60 -38.06 -32.32
N ALA A 50 9.84 -38.48 -32.48
CA ALA A 50 10.83 -37.80 -33.29
C ALA A 50 10.41 -37.90 -34.77
N ASP A 51 10.68 -36.87 -35.57
CA ASP A 51 11.89 -36.82 -36.41
C ASP A 51 11.66 -36.05 -37.73
N VAL A 52 12.79 -35.56 -38.25
CA VAL A 52 13.09 -35.14 -39.64
C VAL A 52 12.77 -33.69 -40.06
N GLY A 53 13.84 -32.96 -40.40
CA GLY A 53 13.75 -31.96 -41.48
C GLY A 53 14.82 -30.87 -41.51
N ALA A 54 16.07 -31.24 -41.78
CA ALA A 54 17.25 -30.37 -41.90
C ALA A 54 17.25 -29.38 -43.09
N SER A 55 18.11 -28.34 -43.01
CA SER A 55 19.02 -27.84 -44.08
C SER A 55 19.68 -26.52 -43.59
N LEU A 56 20.94 -26.52 -43.14
CA LEU A 56 22.23 -26.38 -43.87
C LEU A 56 22.53 -24.96 -44.43
N ASP A 57 23.52 -24.30 -43.82
CA ASP A 57 24.81 -23.82 -44.40
C ASP A 57 25.37 -22.66 -43.54
N ALA A 58 26.46 -22.84 -42.79
CA ALA A 58 27.90 -22.92 -43.16
C ALA A 58 28.62 -21.56 -43.01
N ALA A 59 29.54 -21.47 -42.05
CA ALA A 59 30.85 -20.80 -42.21
C ALA A 59 31.75 -21.06 -40.99
N ASP A 60 33.00 -21.40 -41.32
CA ASP A 60 34.10 -21.91 -40.50
C ASP A 60 34.71 -20.95 -39.47
N GLY A 61 35.40 -21.53 -38.47
CA GLY A 61 36.27 -20.80 -37.54
C GLY A 61 37.05 -21.70 -36.57
N VAL A 62 38.16 -22.26 -37.07
CA VAL A 62 39.24 -23.08 -36.45
C VAL A 62 39.68 -22.68 -35.02
N GLY A 63 39.99 -23.67 -34.15
CA GLY A 63 40.79 -23.40 -32.94
C GLY A 63 41.00 -24.51 -31.88
N THR A 64 41.66 -25.62 -32.25
CA THR A 64 42.62 -26.44 -31.45
C THR A 64 42.30 -26.92 -30.01
N ALA A 65 42.05 -28.24 -29.93
CA ALA A 65 42.73 -29.30 -29.15
C ALA A 65 43.17 -29.07 -27.68
N ALA A 66 42.60 -29.88 -26.77
CA ALA A 66 43.30 -30.47 -25.62
C ALA A 66 42.74 -31.88 -25.36
N ALA A 67 43.66 -32.81 -25.05
CA ALA A 67 43.52 -34.25 -25.16
C ALA A 67 42.82 -34.94 -23.99
N ASP A 68 42.17 -36.06 -24.33
CA ASP A 68 41.65 -37.11 -23.47
C ASP A 68 42.73 -37.91 -22.73
N ALA A 69 42.44 -38.29 -21.48
CA ALA A 69 42.86 -39.55 -20.86
C ALA A 69 41.96 -39.88 -19.64
N PRO A 70 41.79 -41.16 -19.27
CA PRO A 70 40.47 -41.72 -18.95
C PRO A 70 40.20 -41.95 -17.46
N LEU A 71 38.90 -42.06 -17.15
CA LEU A 71 38.34 -42.54 -15.89
C LEU A 71 38.50 -44.07 -15.79
N GLY A 72 38.96 -44.54 -14.63
CA GLY A 72 38.87 -45.93 -14.20
C GLY A 72 38.06 -46.01 -12.92
N ASP A 73 37.05 -46.86 -12.93
CA ASP A 73 36.27 -47.33 -11.78
C ASP A 73 37.16 -48.11 -10.79
N ASP A 74 36.91 -47.96 -9.48
CA ASP A 74 36.40 -49.06 -8.62
C ASP A 74 36.67 -48.85 -7.11
N LEU A 75 35.60 -49.16 -6.37
CA LEU A 75 35.52 -49.79 -5.04
C LEU A 75 36.15 -49.14 -3.78
N ALA A 76 35.21 -48.75 -2.91
CA ALA A 76 34.98 -49.28 -1.56
C ALA A 76 36.01 -49.05 -0.45
N ALA A 77 35.52 -48.40 0.63
CA ALA A 77 35.41 -48.94 1.99
C ALA A 77 35.76 -47.90 3.07
N LEU A 78 35.12 -48.09 4.24
CA LEU A 78 35.43 -47.53 5.55
C LEU A 78 35.02 -46.07 5.76
N ALA A 79 34.54 -45.64 6.92
CA ALA A 79 33.97 -46.27 8.09
C ALA A 79 33.40 -45.08 8.88
N THR A 80 32.36 -45.36 9.66
CA THR A 80 31.88 -44.54 10.76
C THR A 80 33.02 -44.01 11.62
N ASP A 81 33.04 -42.72 11.91
CA ASP A 81 33.45 -42.30 13.26
C ASP A 81 32.74 -41.03 13.73
N SER A 82 32.40 -41.08 15.01
CA SER A 82 31.59 -40.13 15.75
C SER A 82 32.52 -39.08 16.35
N VAL A 83 32.20 -37.79 16.24
CA VAL A 83 32.91 -36.75 17.00
C VAL A 83 31.99 -36.26 18.13
N PRO A 84 32.39 -36.43 19.40
CA PRO A 84 31.61 -35.97 20.54
C PRO A 84 31.88 -34.50 20.86
N ALA A 85 30.90 -33.88 21.50
CA ALA A 85 31.03 -32.63 22.21
C ALA A 85 31.92 -32.81 23.46
N ASP A 86 32.86 -31.89 23.69
CA ASP A 86 33.15 -31.43 25.05
C ASP A 86 33.86 -30.05 25.06
N GLN A 87 33.69 -29.42 26.21
CA GLN A 87 33.93 -28.07 26.68
C GLN A 87 35.41 -27.66 26.79
N SER A 88 35.66 -26.34 26.81
CA SER A 88 36.48 -25.64 27.83
C SER A 88 36.60 -24.15 27.46
N GLN A 89 36.07 -23.26 28.31
CA GLN A 89 36.78 -22.44 29.32
C GLN A 89 37.44 -21.16 28.75
N ASP A 90 36.79 -20.04 29.05
CA ASP A 90 37.27 -18.97 29.93
C ASP A 90 38.72 -18.47 29.74
N ALA A 91 38.86 -17.28 29.16
CA ALA A 91 39.88 -16.30 29.51
C ALA A 91 39.59 -14.93 28.87
N GLY A 92 39.63 -13.87 29.68
CA GLY A 92 40.16 -12.57 29.24
C GLY A 92 39.20 -11.39 29.28
N SER A 93 38.97 -10.87 30.48
CA SER A 93 38.59 -9.46 30.69
C SER A 93 39.72 -8.54 30.23
N THR A 94 39.41 -7.59 29.35
CA THR A 94 40.21 -6.38 29.16
C THR A 94 39.30 -5.17 29.10
N GLU A 95 39.54 -4.26 30.05
CA GLU A 95 38.98 -2.92 30.17
C GLU A 95 39.16 -2.10 28.89
N LEU A 96 38.13 -1.37 28.45
CA LEU A 96 38.34 -0.13 27.71
C LEU A 96 37.18 0.87 27.92
N ALA A 97 37.47 1.83 28.81
CA ALA A 97 37.14 3.25 28.77
C ALA A 97 35.73 3.70 28.31
N THR A 98 34.94 4.06 29.32
CA THR A 98 33.83 5.01 29.27
C THR A 98 34.33 6.43 29.02
N ALA A 99 33.72 7.14 28.07
CA ALA A 99 33.88 8.59 27.84
C ALA A 99 32.64 9.36 28.36
N PRO A 100 32.78 10.65 28.72
CA PRO A 100 31.93 11.30 29.71
C PRO A 100 30.65 11.95 29.14
N THR A 101 29.61 11.93 29.98
CA THR A 101 28.37 12.72 29.86
C THR A 101 28.59 14.12 30.43
N GLU A 102 28.32 15.16 29.64
CA GLU A 102 28.31 16.55 30.11
C GLU A 102 26.91 17.01 30.53
N ASP A 103 26.92 17.73 31.67
CA ASP A 103 26.05 18.80 32.13
C ASP A 103 24.52 18.63 32.16
N THR A 104 24.02 18.39 33.37
CA THR A 104 22.70 18.83 33.82
C THR A 104 22.88 19.90 34.89
N VAL A 105 22.48 21.13 34.58
CA VAL A 105 22.43 22.25 35.51
C VAL A 105 21.21 22.07 36.42
N ALA A 106 21.47 21.91 37.71
CA ALA A 106 20.48 22.01 38.77
C ALA A 106 20.19 23.48 39.08
N LEU A 107 18.92 23.87 39.08
CA LEU A 107 18.45 25.05 39.81
C LEU A 107 17.53 24.57 40.93
N ASP A 108 18.11 24.68 42.13
CA ASP A 108 17.46 24.67 43.44
C ASP A 108 16.64 25.94 43.61
N GLY A 109 15.55 25.86 44.38
CA GLY A 109 14.65 26.98 44.62
C GLY A 109 13.31 26.54 45.19
N GLY A 110 13.32 25.99 46.40
CA GLY A 110 12.13 25.85 47.22
C GLY A 110 11.72 27.18 47.86
N GLU A 111 10.42 27.43 47.96
CA GLU A 111 9.84 28.27 49.01
C GLU A 111 8.40 27.81 49.31
N THR A 112 8.06 27.84 50.59
CA THR A 112 6.81 27.35 51.19
C THR A 112 6.10 28.49 51.91
N ALA A 113 4.79 28.30 52.15
CA ALA A 113 3.87 29.11 52.97
C ALA A 113 3.41 30.43 52.31
N GLY A 114 2.17 30.91 52.49
CA GLY A 114 1.03 30.47 53.28
C GLY A 114 -0.06 31.54 53.20
N ALA A 115 -1.32 31.09 53.25
CA ALA A 115 -2.51 31.68 53.87
C ALA A 115 -3.00 33.15 53.58
N ASP A 116 -4.31 33.27 53.83
CA ASP A 116 -5.15 34.45 54.14
C ASP A 116 -5.51 35.53 53.08
N GLY A 117 -6.83 35.64 52.82
CA GLY A 117 -7.60 36.80 53.30
C GLY A 117 -7.95 37.93 52.32
N GLU A 118 -9.13 37.81 51.69
CA GLU A 118 -10.17 38.84 51.49
C GLU A 118 -9.97 40.09 50.58
N PRO A 119 -11.09 40.70 50.12
CA PRO A 119 -11.18 41.42 48.84
C PRO A 119 -11.19 42.94 48.98
N ILE A 120 -10.72 43.64 47.95
CA ILE A 120 -11.03 45.06 47.75
C ILE A 120 -11.07 45.35 46.25
N GLY A 121 -12.24 45.81 45.80
CA GLY A 121 -12.45 46.25 44.43
C GLY A 121 -11.89 47.65 44.17
N ALA A 122 -11.68 47.95 42.90
CA ALA A 122 -12.15 49.16 42.23
C ALA A 122 -11.63 49.17 40.78
N ASP A 123 -12.60 49.18 39.87
CA ASP A 123 -12.68 50.09 38.73
C ASP A 123 -11.40 50.46 37.95
N SER A 124 -11.27 49.90 36.75
CA SER A 124 -10.86 50.69 35.60
C SER A 124 -11.60 50.21 34.35
N SER A 125 -12.49 51.08 33.90
CA SER A 125 -13.30 51.10 32.69
C SER A 125 -12.43 50.87 31.43
N VAL A 126 -12.88 50.03 30.48
CA VAL A 126 -13.58 50.42 29.23
C VAL A 126 -12.64 50.93 28.11
N ASP A 127 -12.89 50.41 26.90
CA ASP A 127 -12.42 50.79 25.56
C ASP A 127 -11.12 50.22 24.99
N SER A 128 -11.22 49.04 24.34
CA SER A 128 -10.55 48.76 23.03
C SER A 128 -10.99 47.42 22.38
N PHE A 129 -12.29 47.09 22.36
CA PHE A 129 -12.81 45.98 21.56
C PHE A 129 -14.05 46.41 20.75
N ALA A 130 -13.80 47.00 19.59
CA ALA A 130 -14.65 46.95 18.39
C ALA A 130 -13.98 47.83 17.32
N ASP A 131 -13.27 47.22 16.37
CA ASP A 131 -13.44 47.49 14.93
C ASP A 131 -12.43 46.69 14.08
N ALA A 132 -12.99 46.05 13.04
CA ALA A 132 -12.39 45.25 11.95
C ALA A 132 -11.98 43.78 12.28
N PRO A 133 -12.30 42.77 11.42
CA PRO A 133 -12.81 42.83 10.04
C PRO A 133 -14.06 41.94 9.78
N VAL A 134 -15.13 42.52 9.21
CA VAL A 134 -16.27 41.77 8.63
C VAL A 134 -16.51 42.20 7.16
N ASP A 135 -15.47 42.69 6.47
CA ASP A 135 -15.64 43.31 5.14
C ASP A 135 -14.64 42.81 4.08
N THR A 136 -14.08 41.61 4.25
CA THR A 136 -13.21 40.98 3.23
C THR A 136 -13.53 39.52 2.92
N SER A 137 -14.31 38.84 3.76
CA SER A 137 -14.71 37.44 3.52
C SER A 137 -15.98 37.28 2.69
N VAL A 138 -16.80 38.33 2.57
CA VAL A 138 -18.05 38.30 1.79
C VAL A 138 -17.80 38.60 0.31
N ASP A 139 -16.85 39.47 -0.04
CA ASP A 139 -16.57 39.78 -1.45
C ASP A 139 -15.86 38.62 -2.18
N THR A 140 -14.99 37.87 -1.51
CA THR A 140 -14.26 36.75 -2.15
C THR A 140 -15.11 35.50 -2.36
N SER A 141 -16.16 35.31 -1.56
CA SER A 141 -17.08 34.18 -1.71
C SER A 141 -18.22 34.44 -2.70
N VAL A 142 -18.55 35.71 -2.99
CA VAL A 142 -19.54 36.06 -4.03
C VAL A 142 -18.93 35.97 -5.43
N ASP A 143 -17.67 36.38 -5.63
CA ASP A 143 -17.02 36.29 -6.95
C ASP A 143 -16.77 34.83 -7.40
N SER A 144 -16.40 33.95 -6.46
CA SER A 144 -16.14 32.53 -6.78
C SER A 144 -17.40 31.71 -7.10
N ILE A 145 -18.56 32.11 -6.56
CA ILE A 145 -19.85 31.50 -6.88
C ILE A 145 -20.38 32.02 -8.22
N ALA A 146 -20.15 33.30 -8.55
CA ALA A 146 -20.56 33.88 -9.82
C ALA A 146 -19.84 33.23 -11.01
N ASP A 147 -18.52 32.98 -10.91
CA ASP A 147 -17.75 32.33 -11.97
C ASP A 147 -18.14 30.86 -12.16
N SER A 148 -18.37 30.12 -11.07
CA SER A 148 -18.75 28.69 -11.14
C SER A 148 -20.14 28.47 -11.76
N ILE A 149 -21.08 29.41 -11.54
CA ILE A 149 -22.43 29.33 -12.12
C ILE A 149 -22.41 29.76 -13.60
N ALA A 150 -21.56 30.72 -13.97
CA ALA A 150 -21.41 31.15 -15.37
C ALA A 150 -20.85 30.03 -16.26
N ASP A 151 -19.86 29.28 -15.78
CA ASP A 151 -19.29 28.16 -16.55
C ASP A 151 -20.28 27.00 -16.70
N THR A 152 -21.03 26.67 -15.65
CA THR A 152 -22.00 25.56 -15.70
C THR A 152 -23.20 25.83 -16.62
N ILE A 153 -23.65 27.09 -16.71
CA ILE A 153 -24.78 27.48 -17.58
C ILE A 153 -24.36 27.57 -19.06
N THR A 154 -23.08 27.84 -19.33
CA THR A 154 -22.58 27.96 -20.71
C THR A 154 -22.31 26.58 -21.33
N ASP A 155 -21.90 25.57 -20.55
CA ASP A 155 -21.75 24.20 -21.05
C ASP A 155 -23.09 23.49 -21.27
N THR A 156 -24.05 23.63 -20.35
CA THR A 156 -25.32 22.87 -20.44
C THR A 156 -26.26 23.33 -21.54
N LYS A 157 -26.13 24.57 -22.05
CA LYS A 157 -26.93 25.05 -23.20
C LYS A 157 -26.33 24.72 -24.55
N THR A 158 -25.06 24.31 -24.60
CA THR A 158 -24.40 23.96 -25.86
C THR A 158 -24.58 22.46 -26.18
N ASP A 159 -24.70 21.60 -25.17
CA ASP A 159 -24.97 20.17 -25.37
C ASP A 159 -26.44 19.86 -25.69
N SER A 160 -27.41 20.61 -25.15
CA SER A 160 -28.84 20.29 -25.39
C SER A 160 -29.37 20.72 -26.77
N VAL A 161 -28.62 21.52 -27.54
CA VAL A 161 -29.02 21.96 -28.89
C VAL A 161 -28.52 20.99 -29.97
N VAL A 162 -27.57 20.10 -29.64
CA VAL A 162 -27.02 19.11 -30.57
C VAL A 162 -27.86 17.82 -30.63
N ASP A 163 -28.60 17.48 -29.57
CA ASP A 163 -29.44 16.28 -29.54
C ASP A 163 -30.80 16.42 -30.25
N GLY A 164 -31.17 17.62 -30.71
CA GLY A 164 -32.45 17.86 -31.39
C GLY A 164 -32.43 17.78 -32.92
N ILE A 165 -31.25 17.69 -33.55
CA ILE A 165 -31.11 17.82 -35.01
C ILE A 165 -30.92 16.44 -35.71
N LEU A 166 -30.75 15.36 -34.95
CA LEU A 166 -30.44 14.02 -35.50
C LEU A 166 -31.62 13.06 -35.67
N ASP A 167 -32.88 13.47 -35.41
CA ASP A 167 -34.02 12.53 -35.44
C ASP A 167 -34.98 12.69 -36.63
N SER A 168 -34.51 13.19 -37.79
CA SER A 168 -35.34 13.25 -39.01
C SER A 168 -34.51 13.30 -40.32
N GLY A 169 -33.89 12.19 -40.74
CA GLY A 169 -33.27 12.12 -42.07
C GLY A 169 -32.79 10.71 -42.45
N PRO A 170 -32.90 10.30 -43.73
CA PRO A 170 -32.93 8.89 -44.13
C PRO A 170 -31.55 8.24 -44.16
N GLU A 171 -31.58 6.92 -43.96
CA GLU A 171 -30.46 5.98 -43.97
C GLU A 171 -29.39 6.28 -45.03
N ILE A 172 -28.27 6.86 -44.60
CA ILE A 172 -27.01 6.78 -45.34
C ILE A 172 -26.28 5.55 -44.82
N ALA A 173 -26.36 4.47 -45.60
CA ALA A 173 -25.50 3.30 -45.43
C ALA A 173 -24.04 3.71 -45.68
N VAL A 174 -23.36 4.16 -44.61
CA VAL A 174 -21.90 4.31 -44.61
C VAL A 174 -21.31 2.94 -44.34
N ASP A 175 -20.89 2.31 -45.44
CA ASP A 175 -20.08 1.10 -45.47
C ASP A 175 -18.85 1.28 -44.56
N THR A 176 -18.85 0.52 -43.46
CA THR A 176 -17.78 0.56 -42.45
C THR A 176 -16.63 -0.29 -42.95
N ALA A 177 -15.90 0.23 -43.92
CA ALA A 177 -14.64 -0.35 -44.36
C ALA A 177 -13.61 -0.26 -43.23
N ASP A 178 -13.37 -1.40 -42.58
CA ASP A 178 -12.10 -1.90 -42.02
C ASP A 178 -10.94 -0.87 -41.93
N VAL A 179 -11.07 0.16 -41.09
CA VAL A 179 -9.96 1.05 -40.76
C VAL A 179 -9.11 0.35 -39.71
N LYS A 180 -8.18 -0.47 -40.18
CA LYS A 180 -7.05 -0.95 -39.39
C LYS A 180 -6.29 0.27 -38.88
N PRO A 181 -6.17 0.51 -37.55
CA PRO A 181 -5.39 1.63 -37.04
C PRO A 181 -3.92 1.43 -37.44
N ASP A 182 -3.48 2.21 -38.42
CA ASP A 182 -2.10 2.18 -38.91
C ASP A 182 -1.19 2.90 -37.91
N ALA A 183 -0.40 2.13 -37.18
CA ALA A 183 0.38 2.56 -36.03
C ALA A 183 1.70 3.27 -36.39
N THR A 184 1.78 4.03 -37.50
CA THR A 184 3.11 4.45 -38.02
C THR A 184 3.31 5.90 -38.44
N THR A 185 2.42 6.84 -38.12
CA THR A 185 2.77 8.27 -38.23
C THR A 185 2.54 9.01 -36.93
N VAL A 186 3.50 8.87 -36.02
CA VAL A 186 3.68 9.88 -34.95
C VAL A 186 3.85 11.21 -35.68
N ASP A 187 2.95 12.14 -35.41
CA ASP A 187 2.78 13.42 -36.09
C ASP A 187 4.13 14.01 -36.53
N ALA A 188 4.30 14.22 -37.84
CA ALA A 188 5.49 14.87 -38.41
C ALA A 188 5.62 16.35 -37.99
N ASP A 189 4.73 16.84 -37.14
CA ASP A 189 4.59 18.23 -36.71
C ASP A 189 5.31 18.55 -35.39
N LEU A 190 6.13 17.63 -34.85
CA LEU A 190 6.90 17.93 -33.63
C LEU A 190 7.97 19.02 -33.83
N GLY A 191 8.26 19.45 -35.05
CA GLY A 191 9.25 20.52 -35.29
C GLY A 191 10.69 20.07 -35.03
N PRO A 192 11.67 21.00 -35.11
CA PRO A 192 13.08 20.67 -34.93
C PRO A 192 13.38 20.21 -33.50
N CYS A 193 14.32 19.27 -33.37
CA CYS A 193 14.76 18.74 -32.07
C CYS A 193 15.22 19.87 -31.13
N PRO A 194 14.63 20.00 -29.92
CA PRO A 194 15.01 21.04 -28.97
C PRO A 194 16.48 20.93 -28.55
N ALA A 195 17.17 22.06 -28.42
CA ALA A 195 18.60 22.10 -28.07
C ALA A 195 18.94 21.49 -26.70
N VAL A 196 17.96 21.36 -25.80
CA VAL A 196 18.12 20.71 -24.49
C VAL A 196 18.32 19.18 -24.61
N CYS A 197 17.90 18.57 -25.72
CA CYS A 197 18.06 17.15 -26.02
C CYS A 197 19.51 16.87 -26.46
N ASN A 198 20.47 16.96 -25.55
CA ASN A 198 21.89 16.76 -25.85
C ASN A 198 22.23 15.34 -26.35
N GLY A 199 21.35 14.35 -26.13
CA GLY A 199 21.41 13.01 -26.72
C GLY A 199 20.72 12.90 -28.08
N GLY A 200 20.19 13.99 -28.62
CA GLY A 200 19.42 14.05 -29.87
C GLY A 200 17.94 13.70 -29.69
N CYS A 201 17.20 13.71 -30.80
CA CYS A 201 15.81 13.28 -30.84
C CYS A 201 15.67 12.08 -31.78
N ALA A 202 15.38 10.90 -31.25
CA ALA A 202 15.18 9.70 -32.03
C ALA A 202 13.72 9.27 -31.94
N GLY A 203 13.06 9.08 -33.10
CA GLY A 203 11.64 8.69 -33.13
C GLY A 203 10.69 9.68 -32.45
N GLY A 204 11.02 10.98 -32.44
CA GLY A 204 10.22 12.01 -31.77
C GLY A 204 10.43 12.10 -30.24
N VAL A 205 11.35 11.32 -29.66
CA VAL A 205 11.66 11.35 -28.22
C VAL A 205 12.92 12.19 -27.99
N CYS A 206 12.84 13.18 -27.09
CA CYS A 206 13.97 13.96 -26.64
C CYS A 206 14.86 13.14 -25.71
N HIS A 207 16.13 12.92 -26.06
CA HIS A 207 17.09 12.23 -25.19
C HIS A 207 18.00 13.24 -24.48
N ILE A 208 18.01 13.19 -23.15
CA ILE A 208 18.88 14.00 -22.29
C ILE A 208 19.81 13.05 -21.55
N VAL A 209 21.12 13.14 -21.79
CA VAL A 209 22.12 12.22 -21.21
C VAL A 209 23.10 12.98 -20.33
N ASP A 210 23.24 12.55 -19.07
CA ASP A 210 24.20 13.05 -18.09
C ASP A 210 24.22 14.59 -17.95
N ALA A 211 23.08 15.24 -18.21
CA ALA A 211 22.99 16.70 -18.13
C ALA A 211 23.05 17.19 -16.68
N TYR A 212 23.69 18.35 -16.47
CA TYR A 212 23.73 18.97 -15.14
C TYR A 212 22.35 19.46 -14.69
N TYR A 213 21.54 19.95 -15.63
CA TYR A 213 20.18 20.48 -15.43
C TYR A 213 19.20 19.86 -16.44
N PRO A 214 18.75 18.61 -16.20
CA PRO A 214 17.87 17.90 -17.12
C PRO A 214 16.42 18.38 -17.01
N ILE A 215 16.00 19.22 -17.96
CA ILE A 215 14.60 19.64 -18.14
C ILE A 215 14.09 19.12 -19.48
N CYS A 216 12.99 18.38 -19.44
CA CYS A 216 12.28 17.92 -20.62
C CYS A 216 11.46 19.07 -21.25
N PRO A 217 11.48 19.23 -22.59
CA PRO A 217 10.65 20.22 -23.27
C PRO A 217 9.15 19.98 -23.05
N PRO A 218 8.31 21.03 -22.98
CA PRO A 218 6.86 20.90 -22.90
C PRO A 218 6.29 20.12 -24.09
N LYS A 219 5.29 19.26 -23.86
CA LYS A 219 4.61 18.42 -24.87
C LYS A 219 5.46 17.37 -25.61
N TRP A 220 6.76 17.28 -25.35
CA TRP A 220 7.62 16.27 -25.99
C TRP A 220 7.75 15.02 -25.12
N PRO A 221 7.67 13.81 -25.70
CA PRO A 221 8.17 12.61 -25.06
C PRO A 221 9.65 12.79 -24.72
N CYS A 222 10.05 12.40 -23.51
CA CYS A 222 11.39 12.67 -23.00
C CYS A 222 12.00 11.45 -22.31
N ASN A 223 13.28 11.21 -22.56
CA ASN A 223 14.07 10.13 -21.97
C ASN A 223 15.34 10.73 -21.35
N VAL A 224 15.38 10.79 -20.02
CA VAL A 224 16.52 11.29 -19.26
C VAL A 224 17.37 10.10 -18.78
N GLN A 225 18.66 10.09 -19.10
CA GLN A 225 19.59 9.03 -18.73
C GLN A 225 20.76 9.60 -17.93
N CYS A 226 20.80 9.33 -16.64
CA CYS A 226 21.85 9.75 -15.72
C CYS A 226 22.73 8.54 -15.43
N LYS A 227 23.72 8.27 -16.29
CA LYS A 227 24.49 7.02 -16.30
C LYS A 227 25.81 7.11 -15.54
N THR A 228 26.43 8.28 -15.50
CA THR A 228 27.74 8.48 -14.87
C THR A 228 27.60 8.79 -13.38
N ALA A 229 28.65 8.56 -12.59
CA ALA A 229 28.62 8.84 -11.15
C ALA A 229 28.30 10.33 -10.90
N ASN A 230 27.35 10.60 -10.01
CA ASN A 230 26.84 11.96 -9.74
C ASN A 230 26.17 12.67 -10.94
N ALA A 231 25.78 11.94 -11.99
CA ALA A 231 25.00 12.51 -13.08
C ALA A 231 23.65 13.06 -12.58
N CYS A 232 23.19 14.14 -13.21
CA CYS A 232 21.95 14.83 -12.85
C CYS A 232 21.94 15.26 -11.36
N PRO A 233 22.89 16.10 -10.93
CA PRO A 233 22.99 16.51 -9.53
C PRO A 233 21.89 17.50 -9.11
N THR A 234 21.26 18.18 -10.07
CA THR A 234 20.12 19.07 -9.86
C THR A 234 18.80 18.35 -10.12
N PRO A 235 17.64 18.95 -9.81
CA PRO A 235 16.36 18.32 -10.07
C PRO A 235 16.14 17.93 -11.53
N VAL A 236 15.61 16.73 -11.77
CA VAL A 236 15.11 16.28 -13.07
C VAL A 236 13.67 16.74 -13.20
N VAL A 237 13.36 17.57 -14.20
CA VAL A 237 12.00 18.11 -14.39
C VAL A 237 11.43 17.55 -15.69
N CYS A 238 10.41 16.72 -15.56
CA CYS A 238 9.64 16.23 -16.71
C CYS A 238 8.65 17.31 -17.17
N GLY A 239 8.48 17.43 -18.49
CA GLY A 239 7.49 18.30 -19.12
C GLY A 239 6.13 17.61 -19.23
N ASP A 240 5.25 18.14 -20.07
CA ASP A 240 3.87 17.64 -20.18
C ASP A 240 3.74 16.34 -21.00
N GLY A 241 4.81 15.87 -21.66
CA GLY A 241 4.79 14.62 -22.42
C GLY A 241 5.04 13.37 -21.56
N PRO A 242 5.03 12.17 -22.16
CA PRO A 242 5.52 10.96 -21.51
C PRO A 242 6.99 11.12 -21.10
N CYS A 243 7.33 10.79 -19.86
CA CYS A 243 8.67 10.95 -19.33
C CYS A 243 9.23 9.61 -18.84
N THR A 244 10.43 9.26 -19.29
CA THR A 244 11.22 8.14 -18.76
C THR A 244 12.50 8.68 -18.14
N VAL A 245 12.77 8.33 -16.89
CA VAL A 245 13.98 8.74 -16.17
C VAL A 245 14.74 7.49 -15.72
N VAL A 246 15.97 7.33 -16.19
CA VAL A 246 16.85 6.23 -15.81
C VAL A 246 18.04 6.78 -15.03
N CYS A 247 18.05 6.49 -13.73
CA CYS A 247 19.08 6.90 -12.79
C CYS A 247 19.99 5.71 -12.48
N GLY A 248 21.21 5.74 -13.00
CA GLY A 248 22.23 4.71 -12.80
C GLY A 248 22.53 3.94 -14.08
N GLY A 249 23.81 3.72 -14.32
CA GLY A 249 24.35 2.78 -15.29
C GLY A 249 25.65 2.17 -14.75
N ASN A 250 25.91 0.89 -15.04
CA ASN A 250 27.17 0.20 -14.69
C ASN A 250 27.66 0.39 -13.23
N GLY A 251 26.76 0.46 -12.25
CA GLY A 251 27.12 0.67 -10.84
C GLY A 251 27.46 2.11 -10.44
N ALA A 252 27.11 3.10 -11.27
CA ALA A 252 27.30 4.51 -10.96
C ALA A 252 26.61 4.92 -9.65
N LEU A 253 27.40 5.49 -8.74
CA LEU A 253 26.95 5.96 -7.43
C LEU A 253 26.25 7.32 -7.53
N GLY A 254 25.15 7.48 -6.79
CA GLY A 254 24.57 8.78 -6.51
C GLY A 254 24.06 9.51 -7.76
N THR A 255 23.40 8.80 -8.66
CA THR A 255 22.74 9.40 -9.84
C THR A 255 21.39 10.00 -9.44
N CYS A 256 20.98 11.09 -10.08
CA CYS A 256 19.74 11.79 -9.74
C CYS A 256 19.69 12.16 -8.24
N LYS A 257 20.71 12.87 -7.77
CA LYS A 257 20.76 13.36 -6.38
C LYS A 257 19.71 14.43 -6.11
N GLY A 258 19.41 15.23 -7.13
CA GLY A 258 18.28 16.15 -7.10
C GLY A 258 16.95 15.41 -7.08
N THR A 259 15.91 16.17 -6.79
CA THR A 259 14.52 15.72 -6.86
C THR A 259 14.14 15.31 -8.28
N VAL A 260 13.37 14.23 -8.47
CA VAL A 260 12.72 13.93 -9.76
C VAL A 260 11.29 14.45 -9.71
N ILE A 261 10.91 15.34 -10.62
CA ILE A 261 9.63 16.06 -10.62
C ILE A 261 8.85 15.70 -11.88
N CYS A 262 7.78 14.92 -11.72
CA CYS A 262 6.87 14.45 -12.77
C CYS A 262 5.50 15.14 -12.73
N LYS A 263 5.44 16.41 -12.34
CA LYS A 263 4.17 17.09 -11.97
C LYS A 263 3.13 17.14 -13.11
N ASN A 264 3.57 17.38 -14.35
CA ASN A 264 2.67 17.59 -15.48
C ASN A 264 2.78 16.51 -16.57
N ALA A 265 3.67 15.53 -16.41
CA ALA A 265 3.86 14.49 -17.42
C ALA A 265 2.57 13.71 -17.63
N VAL A 266 2.28 13.28 -18.86
CA VAL A 266 1.12 12.40 -19.15
C VAL A 266 1.32 11.00 -18.55
N SER A 267 2.57 10.57 -18.40
CA SER A 267 2.98 9.36 -17.70
C SER A 267 4.43 9.50 -17.28
N CYS A 268 4.81 8.91 -16.15
CA CYS A 268 6.18 8.97 -15.65
C CYS A 268 6.69 7.57 -15.28
N ASP A 269 7.78 7.12 -15.89
CA ASP A 269 8.48 5.87 -15.57
C ASP A 269 9.88 6.18 -15.07
N ILE A 270 10.16 5.87 -13.81
CA ILE A 270 11.42 6.16 -13.14
C ILE A 270 12.09 4.85 -12.72
N SER A 271 13.32 4.63 -13.18
CA SER A 271 14.14 3.48 -12.83
C SER A 271 15.43 3.90 -12.14
N CYS A 272 15.55 3.61 -10.85
CA CYS A 272 16.69 3.93 -10.00
C CYS A 272 17.55 2.65 -9.82
N ASN A 273 18.53 2.48 -10.71
CA ASN A 273 19.29 1.25 -10.90
C ASN A 273 20.70 1.28 -10.26
N GLY A 274 21.22 2.45 -9.91
CA GLY A 274 22.54 2.62 -9.29
C GLY A 274 22.47 2.66 -7.76
N PRO A 275 23.53 2.30 -7.02
CA PRO A 275 23.54 2.49 -5.58
C PRO A 275 23.41 3.97 -5.22
N ASP A 276 22.57 4.26 -4.22
CA ASP A 276 22.18 5.63 -3.87
C ASP A 276 21.61 6.41 -5.08
N ALA A 277 21.01 5.75 -6.07
CA ALA A 277 20.25 6.45 -7.11
C ALA A 277 18.96 7.02 -6.54
N CYS A 278 18.56 8.21 -7.02
CA CYS A 278 17.33 8.88 -6.57
C CYS A 278 17.36 9.15 -5.05
N VAL A 279 18.46 9.71 -4.53
CA VAL A 279 18.53 10.13 -3.11
C VAL A 279 17.56 11.26 -2.82
N GLY A 280 17.36 12.16 -3.81
CA GLY A 280 16.32 13.17 -3.74
C GLY A 280 14.93 12.55 -3.75
N LYS A 281 13.96 13.30 -3.22
CA LYS A 281 12.54 12.91 -3.24
C LYS A 281 12.05 12.76 -4.70
N VAL A 282 11.19 11.77 -4.95
CA VAL A 282 10.48 11.63 -6.22
C VAL A 282 9.08 12.20 -6.06
N PHE A 283 8.66 13.12 -6.93
CA PHE A 283 7.31 13.68 -6.95
C PHE A 283 6.60 13.27 -8.23
N CYS A 284 5.55 12.46 -8.09
CA CYS A 284 4.64 12.10 -9.15
C CYS A 284 3.50 13.14 -9.22
N GLY A 285 3.20 13.59 -10.44
CA GLY A 285 2.08 14.49 -10.72
C GLY A 285 0.74 13.76 -10.73
N GLN A 286 -0.21 14.27 -11.52
CA GLN A 286 -1.56 13.69 -11.62
C GLN A 286 -1.66 12.41 -12.47
N SER A 287 -0.65 12.15 -13.29
CA SER A 287 -0.60 11.01 -14.21
C SER A 287 -0.27 9.67 -13.55
N PRO A 288 -0.48 8.55 -14.26
CA PRO A 288 0.15 7.28 -13.93
C PRO A 288 1.66 7.43 -13.71
N CYS A 289 2.12 6.99 -12.54
CA CYS A 289 3.52 7.00 -12.15
C CYS A 289 4.00 5.58 -11.85
N LYS A 290 5.14 5.20 -12.42
CA LYS A 290 5.81 3.94 -12.15
C LYS A 290 7.21 4.22 -11.62
N VAL A 291 7.56 3.65 -10.47
CA VAL A 291 8.85 3.86 -9.84
C VAL A 291 9.48 2.51 -9.47
N ARG A 292 10.66 2.23 -10.01
CA ARG A 292 11.43 1.02 -9.69
C ARG A 292 12.72 1.41 -8.99
N CYS A 293 12.88 0.96 -7.75
CA CYS A 293 13.98 1.31 -6.87
C CYS A 293 14.83 0.07 -6.57
N GLY A 294 16.11 0.15 -6.91
CA GLY A 294 17.10 -0.84 -6.54
C GLY A 294 17.21 -1.99 -7.52
N SER A 295 16.75 -1.79 -8.76
CA SER A 295 16.91 -2.78 -9.82
C SER A 295 18.36 -3.26 -9.91
N ASN A 296 18.56 -4.55 -10.20
CA ASN A 296 19.85 -5.23 -10.10
C ASN A 296 20.44 -5.32 -8.68
N GLY A 297 19.61 -5.18 -7.64
CA GLY A 297 20.03 -5.29 -6.24
C GLY A 297 20.77 -4.06 -5.72
N ALA A 298 20.69 -2.93 -6.42
CA ALA A 298 21.35 -1.69 -5.99
C ALA A 298 20.77 -1.22 -4.65
N PRO A 299 21.62 -1.07 -3.61
CA PRO A 299 21.13 -0.67 -2.30
C PRO A 299 20.78 0.82 -2.28
N ASN A 300 20.02 1.22 -1.25
CA ASN A 300 19.88 2.60 -0.83
C ASN A 300 19.22 3.52 -1.88
N THR A 301 18.44 2.97 -2.80
CA THR A 301 17.75 3.77 -3.82
C THR A 301 16.48 4.41 -3.29
N CYS A 302 16.07 5.55 -3.85
CA CYS A 302 14.83 6.23 -3.46
C CYS A 302 14.77 6.58 -1.96
N LYS A 303 15.93 6.89 -1.36
CA LYS A 303 16.06 7.22 0.07
C LYS A 303 15.29 8.48 0.47
N GLY A 304 15.11 9.42 -0.46
CA GLY A 304 14.39 10.67 -0.23
C GLY A 304 12.88 10.53 -0.10
N GLY A 305 12.35 9.33 -0.31
CA GLY A 305 10.91 9.06 -0.35
C GLY A 305 10.31 9.27 -1.73
N ILE A 306 9.07 8.83 -1.87
CA ILE A 306 8.29 8.87 -3.11
C ILE A 306 6.94 9.47 -2.76
N ASP A 307 6.53 10.49 -3.49
CA ASP A 307 5.30 11.22 -3.27
C ASP A 307 4.40 11.08 -4.49
N CYS A 308 3.41 10.22 -4.33
CA CYS A 308 2.33 9.92 -5.24
C CYS A 308 0.98 10.42 -4.73
N SER A 309 0.96 11.38 -3.78
CA SER A 309 -0.28 11.92 -3.21
C SER A 309 -1.18 12.58 -4.24
N ASN A 310 -0.64 12.96 -5.41
CA ASN A 310 -1.43 13.54 -6.50
C ASN A 310 -1.67 12.56 -7.66
N ALA A 311 -1.01 11.39 -7.69
CA ALA A 311 -1.00 10.51 -8.85
C ALA A 311 -2.26 9.64 -8.92
N LYS A 312 -2.89 9.59 -10.11
CA LYS A 312 -4.07 8.72 -10.35
C LYS A 312 -3.77 7.24 -10.07
N THR A 313 -2.60 6.78 -10.50
CA THR A 313 -2.11 5.43 -10.21
C THR A 313 -0.63 5.50 -9.89
N CYS A 314 -0.20 4.80 -8.85
CA CYS A 314 1.21 4.71 -8.51
C CYS A 314 1.62 3.24 -8.34
N ASP A 315 2.54 2.77 -9.18
CA ASP A 315 3.09 1.41 -9.19
C ASP A 315 4.56 1.46 -8.76
N LEU A 316 4.85 0.94 -7.57
CA LEU A 316 6.17 1.00 -6.95
C LEU A 316 6.75 -0.39 -6.73
N GLU A 317 8.00 -0.55 -7.13
CA GLU A 317 8.76 -1.77 -6.92
C GLU A 317 10.10 -1.44 -6.22
N CYS A 318 10.21 -1.77 -4.93
CA CYS A 318 11.38 -1.53 -4.11
C CYS A 318 12.12 -2.85 -3.89
N VAL A 319 13.17 -3.14 -4.66
CA VAL A 319 13.80 -4.49 -4.67
C VAL A 319 15.17 -4.55 -3.97
N GLY A 320 15.96 -3.49 -4.01
CA GLY A 320 17.30 -3.47 -3.43
C GLY A 320 17.30 -3.26 -1.90
N THR A 321 18.37 -3.65 -1.21
CA THR A 321 18.52 -3.43 0.24
C THR A 321 18.36 -1.96 0.61
N ASN A 322 17.55 -1.65 1.62
CA ASN A 322 17.22 -0.29 2.06
C ASN A 322 16.66 0.61 0.94
N SER A 323 16.04 0.03 -0.09
CA SER A 323 15.35 0.81 -1.12
C SER A 323 14.04 1.38 -0.56
N CYS A 324 13.68 2.57 -1.01
CA CYS A 324 12.48 3.28 -0.55
C CYS A 324 12.50 3.52 0.97
N LYS A 325 13.65 3.95 1.50
CA LYS A 325 13.80 4.18 2.94
C LYS A 325 13.04 5.42 3.43
N GLY A 326 12.78 6.40 2.56
CA GLY A 326 11.91 7.52 2.88
C GLY A 326 10.43 7.12 2.87
N ILE A 327 9.56 8.02 3.33
CA ILE A 327 8.10 7.79 3.28
C ILE A 327 7.66 7.64 1.83
N VAL A 328 6.78 6.68 1.60
CA VAL A 328 6.01 6.52 0.35
C VAL A 328 4.60 7.07 0.60
N ALA A 329 4.24 8.18 -0.03
CA ALA A 329 2.91 8.79 0.08
C ALA A 329 2.05 8.51 -1.16
N CYS A 330 0.77 8.22 -0.98
CA CYS A 330 -0.14 7.66 -1.97
C CYS A 330 -1.50 8.35 -1.97
N GLY A 331 -1.97 8.82 -3.14
CA GLY A 331 -3.27 9.50 -3.28
C GLY A 331 -4.28 8.83 -4.23
N GLY A 332 -3.85 8.12 -5.26
CA GLY A 332 -4.75 7.38 -6.16
C GLY A 332 -4.82 5.88 -5.85
N VAL A 333 -4.90 5.07 -6.90
CA VAL A 333 -4.72 3.61 -6.80
C VAL A 333 -3.25 3.30 -6.62
N CYS A 334 -2.86 2.81 -5.45
CA CYS A 334 -1.49 2.49 -5.13
C CYS A 334 -1.22 0.99 -5.10
N LYS A 335 -0.15 0.58 -5.78
CA LYS A 335 0.43 -0.76 -5.74
C LYS A 335 1.88 -0.65 -5.31
N VAL A 336 2.22 -1.20 -4.16
CA VAL A 336 3.56 -1.10 -3.58
C VAL A 336 4.11 -2.49 -3.31
N ALA A 337 5.20 -2.86 -3.97
CA ALA A 337 5.92 -4.11 -3.74
C ALA A 337 7.27 -3.84 -3.07
N CYS A 338 7.42 -4.24 -1.81
CA CYS A 338 8.63 -4.06 -1.01
C CYS A 338 9.36 -5.40 -0.82
N GLY A 339 10.58 -5.49 -1.34
CA GLY A 339 11.45 -6.65 -1.18
C GLY A 339 11.18 -7.79 -2.17
N ALA A 340 10.62 -7.51 -3.35
CA ALA A 340 10.26 -8.51 -4.36
C ALA A 340 11.44 -9.40 -4.83
N SER A 341 12.69 -9.02 -4.56
CA SER A 341 13.91 -9.78 -4.88
C SER A 341 14.79 -10.11 -3.67
N GLY A 342 14.20 -10.17 -2.47
CA GLY A 342 14.94 -10.48 -1.24
C GLY A 342 15.67 -9.29 -0.61
N GLY A 343 15.38 -8.07 -1.03
CA GLY A 343 15.90 -6.85 -0.41
C GLY A 343 15.54 -6.77 1.08
N VAL A 344 16.53 -6.46 1.92
CA VAL A 344 16.35 -6.26 3.37
C VAL A 344 16.01 -4.80 3.66
N GLY A 345 15.10 -4.53 4.59
CA GLY A 345 14.80 -3.17 5.06
C GLY A 345 14.20 -2.26 3.97
N THR A 346 13.44 -2.83 3.05
CA THR A 346 12.72 -2.05 2.03
C THR A 346 11.51 -1.34 2.65
N CYS A 347 11.21 -0.12 2.23
CA CYS A 347 10.04 0.63 2.72
C CYS A 347 10.06 0.89 4.24
N GLU A 348 11.25 1.05 4.83
CA GLU A 348 11.43 1.33 6.27
C GLU A 348 10.84 2.67 6.73
N GLY A 349 10.69 3.63 5.82
CA GLY A 349 10.17 4.96 6.12
C GLY A 349 8.67 4.98 6.42
N GLY A 350 7.97 3.90 6.10
CA GLY A 350 6.51 3.83 6.18
C GLY A 350 5.84 4.13 4.84
N ILE A 351 4.56 3.78 4.79
CA ILE A 351 3.71 3.89 3.62
C ILE A 351 2.44 4.60 4.07
N ASP A 352 2.21 5.76 3.48
CA ASP A 352 1.09 6.63 3.77
C ASP A 352 0.11 6.60 2.59
N CYS A 353 -0.96 5.84 2.73
CA CYS A 353 -2.07 5.75 1.81
C CYS A 353 -3.29 6.54 2.30
N ALA A 354 -3.16 7.47 3.27
CA ALA A 354 -4.29 8.17 3.90
C ALA A 354 -5.20 8.88 2.88
N ASP A 355 -4.59 9.49 1.85
CA ASP A 355 -5.30 10.17 0.77
C ASP A 355 -5.69 9.24 -0.39
N GLY A 356 -5.36 7.94 -0.31
CA GLY A 356 -5.46 6.94 -1.37
C GLY A 356 -6.87 6.42 -1.67
N GLU A 357 -7.21 6.28 -2.95
CA GLU A 357 -8.43 5.58 -3.41
C GLU A 357 -8.38 4.07 -3.16
N SER A 358 -7.19 3.47 -3.18
CA SER A 358 -6.95 2.08 -2.75
C SER A 358 -5.46 1.84 -2.52
N CYS A 359 -5.15 0.90 -1.63
CA CYS A 359 -3.77 0.59 -1.25
C CYS A 359 -3.57 -0.93 -1.30
N ASP A 360 -2.76 -1.42 -2.23
CA ASP A 360 -2.32 -2.82 -2.33
C ASP A 360 -0.82 -2.89 -2.05
N LEU A 361 -0.48 -3.46 -0.91
CA LEU A 361 0.87 -3.52 -0.37
C LEU A 361 1.34 -4.97 -0.27
N GLN A 362 2.51 -5.27 -0.83
CA GLN A 362 3.15 -6.58 -0.78
C GLN A 362 4.57 -6.45 -0.20
N CYS A 363 4.75 -6.80 1.07
CA CYS A 363 6.01 -6.74 1.81
C CYS A 363 6.64 -8.13 1.91
N THR A 364 7.50 -8.49 0.96
CA THR A 364 8.06 -9.86 0.87
C THR A 364 9.49 -9.98 1.37
N GLY A 365 10.25 -8.88 1.48
CA GLY A 365 11.64 -8.88 1.94
C GLY A 365 11.80 -8.98 3.47
N THR A 366 12.96 -9.39 3.95
CA THR A 366 13.27 -9.39 5.40
C THR A 366 13.23 -7.97 5.96
N TYR A 367 12.46 -7.74 7.03
CA TYR A 367 12.18 -6.41 7.58
C TYR A 367 11.58 -5.41 6.56
N ALA A 368 10.93 -5.91 5.50
CA ALA A 368 10.21 -5.03 4.59
C ALA A 368 9.01 -4.39 5.31
N CYS A 369 8.76 -3.12 4.99
CA CYS A 369 7.68 -2.33 5.58
C CYS A 369 7.78 -2.23 7.10
N LYS A 370 8.99 -2.03 7.63
CA LYS A 370 9.19 -1.85 9.07
C LYS A 370 8.59 -0.54 9.60
N GLY A 371 8.38 0.45 8.74
CA GLY A 371 7.68 1.68 9.10
C GLY A 371 6.17 1.48 9.19
N ASN A 372 5.46 2.49 9.68
CA ASN A 372 4.00 2.45 9.77
C ASN A 372 3.36 2.34 8.38
N VAL A 373 2.23 1.64 8.31
CA VAL A 373 1.35 1.61 7.15
C VAL A 373 0.06 2.32 7.54
N GLU A 374 -0.24 3.44 6.91
CA GLU A 374 -1.47 4.21 7.11
C GLU A 374 -2.39 3.98 5.91
N CYS A 375 -3.54 3.35 6.11
CA CYS A 375 -4.53 3.12 5.06
C CYS A 375 -5.56 4.26 5.05
N GLY A 376 -5.80 4.84 3.87
CA GLY A 376 -6.87 5.81 3.64
C GLY A 376 -8.23 5.16 3.41
N LYS A 377 -9.17 5.94 2.88
CA LYS A 377 -10.59 5.59 2.76
C LYS A 377 -10.91 4.39 1.87
N GLY A 378 -10.03 4.07 0.92
CA GLY A 378 -10.22 2.96 0.00
C GLY A 378 -10.11 1.56 0.62
N PRO A 379 -10.30 0.50 -0.20
CA PRO A 379 -9.89 -0.84 0.19
C PRO A 379 -8.37 -0.89 0.41
N CYS A 380 -7.96 -1.39 1.57
CA CYS A 380 -6.57 -1.59 1.94
C CYS A 380 -6.25 -3.08 2.03
N ASN A 381 -5.34 -3.57 1.19
CA ASN A 381 -4.83 -4.93 1.22
C ASN A 381 -3.35 -4.90 1.55
N VAL A 382 -2.98 -5.48 2.69
CA VAL A 382 -1.61 -5.47 3.21
C VAL A 382 -1.11 -6.90 3.36
N GLY A 383 -0.27 -7.34 2.44
CA GLY A 383 0.42 -8.63 2.47
C GLY A 383 1.79 -8.50 3.13
N CYS A 384 1.94 -9.05 4.33
CA CYS A 384 3.17 -9.05 5.11
C CYS A 384 3.78 -10.45 5.14
N GLY A 385 4.87 -10.61 4.42
CA GLY A 385 5.63 -11.86 4.34
C GLY A 385 5.34 -12.66 3.09
N LYS A 386 6.39 -13.32 2.63
CA LYS A 386 6.39 -14.49 1.73
C LYS A 386 7.25 -15.54 2.43
N ALA A 387 7.19 -16.81 2.00
CA ALA A 387 8.04 -17.87 2.54
C ALA A 387 9.52 -17.43 2.58
N GLY A 388 10.05 -17.17 3.78
CA GLY A 388 11.43 -16.73 4.03
C GLY A 388 11.61 -15.29 4.56
N GLY A 389 10.60 -14.42 4.44
CA GLY A 389 10.65 -13.07 5.02
C GLY A 389 10.42 -13.11 6.53
N VAL A 390 11.32 -12.48 7.30
CA VAL A 390 11.23 -12.32 8.76
C VAL A 390 10.94 -10.87 9.13
N GLY A 391 10.04 -10.63 10.08
CA GLY A 391 9.79 -9.30 10.66
C GLY A 391 9.18 -8.29 9.68
N THR A 392 8.39 -8.76 8.72
CA THR A 392 7.67 -7.89 7.77
C THR A 392 6.53 -7.14 8.48
N CYS A 393 6.28 -5.89 8.10
CA CYS A 393 5.27 -5.05 8.76
C CYS A 393 5.52 -4.96 10.27
N GLY A 394 6.78 -4.64 10.65
CA GLY A 394 7.22 -4.65 12.04
C GLY A 394 6.67 -3.51 12.89
N ALA A 395 6.14 -2.46 12.28
CA ALA A 395 5.43 -1.39 12.98
C ALA A 395 3.91 -1.49 12.74
N ASN A 396 3.19 -0.41 13.01
CA ASN A 396 1.74 -0.44 13.05
C ASN A 396 1.13 -0.46 11.64
N VAL A 397 0.04 -1.20 11.48
CA VAL A 397 -0.86 -1.13 10.32
C VAL A 397 -2.14 -0.47 10.80
N ASN A 398 -2.40 0.74 10.33
CA ASN A 398 -3.54 1.56 10.72
C ASN A 398 -4.58 1.60 9.59
N CYS A 399 -5.74 1.02 9.84
CA CYS A 399 -6.89 0.98 8.92
C CYS A 399 -8.06 1.87 9.37
N ASN A 400 -7.81 2.89 10.20
CA ASN A 400 -8.85 3.72 10.80
C ASN A 400 -9.87 4.30 9.82
N GLU A 401 -9.40 4.71 8.63
CA GLU A 401 -10.25 5.33 7.61
C GLU A 401 -10.70 4.36 6.51
N ALA A 402 -10.11 3.17 6.39
CA ALA A 402 -10.33 2.28 5.26
C ALA A 402 -11.76 1.72 5.20
N ASP A 403 -12.37 1.66 4.01
CA ASP A 403 -13.67 1.04 3.77
C ASP A 403 -13.65 -0.48 4.01
N LYS A 404 -12.48 -1.09 3.79
CA LYS A 404 -12.22 -2.50 4.03
C LYS A 404 -10.73 -2.70 4.28
N CYS A 405 -10.40 -3.43 5.34
CA CYS A 405 -9.01 -3.72 5.70
C CYS A 405 -8.75 -5.23 5.62
N ASN A 406 -7.80 -5.64 4.79
CA ASN A 406 -7.37 -7.03 4.68
C ASN A 406 -5.86 -7.11 4.93
N VAL A 407 -5.46 -7.71 6.05
CA VAL A 407 -4.06 -7.83 6.45
C VAL A 407 -3.67 -9.30 6.50
N ASP A 408 -2.70 -9.70 5.68
CA ASP A 408 -2.21 -11.08 5.59
C ASP A 408 -0.74 -11.18 6.01
N CYS A 409 -0.51 -11.61 7.24
CA CYS A 409 0.78 -11.70 7.92
C CYS A 409 1.34 -13.13 7.87
N THR A 410 1.84 -13.58 6.72
CA THR A 410 2.30 -14.97 6.54
C THR A 410 3.74 -15.25 6.99
N GLY A 411 4.60 -14.22 7.08
CA GLY A 411 6.02 -14.36 7.43
C GLY A 411 6.27 -14.65 8.92
N ALA A 412 7.45 -15.17 9.27
CA ALA A 412 7.81 -15.32 10.69
C ALA A 412 7.97 -13.94 11.33
N TYR A 413 7.36 -13.73 12.50
CA TYR A 413 7.29 -12.41 13.15
C TYR A 413 6.68 -11.32 12.26
N ALA A 414 5.84 -11.68 11.27
CA ALA A 414 5.10 -10.69 10.50
C ALA A 414 4.05 -10.00 11.38
N CYS A 415 3.85 -8.70 11.14
CA CYS A 415 2.91 -7.86 11.89
C CYS A 415 3.24 -7.84 13.39
N ASP A 416 4.51 -7.59 13.72
CA ASP A 416 4.93 -7.51 15.12
C ASP A 416 4.42 -6.23 15.81
N GLY A 417 4.11 -5.18 15.03
CA GLY A 417 3.37 -4.01 15.49
C GLY A 417 1.87 -4.26 15.62
N GLN A 418 1.16 -3.24 16.11
CA GLN A 418 -0.29 -3.32 16.29
C GLN A 418 -1.01 -3.19 14.94
N VAL A 419 -2.04 -4.01 14.72
CA VAL A 419 -2.99 -3.84 13.61
C VAL A 419 -4.24 -3.16 14.16
N ASP A 420 -4.51 -1.93 13.74
CA ASP A 420 -5.74 -1.20 14.06
C ASP A 420 -6.70 -1.32 12.88
N CYS A 421 -7.81 -2.00 13.09
CA CYS A 421 -8.80 -2.33 12.06
C CYS A 421 -9.77 -1.19 11.74
N GLY A 422 -9.80 -0.11 12.53
CA GLY A 422 -10.68 1.02 12.24
C GLY A 422 -12.17 0.70 12.26
N GLN A 423 -12.95 1.49 11.53
CA GLN A 423 -14.42 1.42 11.52
C GLN A 423 -15.03 0.43 10.51
N SER A 424 -14.22 -0.34 9.78
CA SER A 424 -14.69 -1.14 8.65
C SER A 424 -14.74 -2.64 8.91
N ASP A 425 -15.04 -3.38 7.84
CA ASP A 425 -14.87 -4.83 7.82
C ASP A 425 -13.37 -5.15 7.73
N CYS A 426 -12.86 -5.77 8.80
CA CYS A 426 -11.47 -6.12 8.93
C CYS A 426 -11.27 -7.63 8.86
N ALA A 427 -10.36 -8.07 8.00
CA ALA A 427 -9.91 -9.45 7.91
C ALA A 427 -8.41 -9.49 8.18
N VAL A 428 -7.99 -10.18 9.23
CA VAL A 428 -6.58 -10.35 9.60
C VAL A 428 -6.23 -11.83 9.58
N HIS A 429 -5.23 -12.19 8.79
CA HIS A 429 -4.66 -13.53 8.73
C HIS A 429 -3.25 -13.50 9.32
N CYS A 430 -3.01 -14.23 10.40
CA CYS A 430 -1.78 -14.23 11.16
C CYS A 430 -1.11 -15.61 11.09
N GLY A 431 -0.03 -15.68 10.33
CA GLY A 431 0.85 -16.82 10.17
C GLY A 431 0.37 -17.82 9.13
N VAL A 432 1.31 -18.63 8.67
CA VAL A 432 1.04 -19.88 7.95
C VAL A 432 1.15 -21.06 8.92
N THR A 433 0.63 -22.21 8.53
CA THR A 433 0.84 -23.47 9.26
C THR A 433 2.35 -23.69 9.48
N GLY A 434 2.80 -23.65 10.74
CA GLY A 434 4.22 -23.79 11.11
C GLY A 434 5.01 -22.49 11.27
N GLY A 435 4.42 -21.32 11.00
CA GLY A 435 5.02 -20.02 11.31
C GLY A 435 5.12 -19.76 12.82
N VAL A 436 5.97 -18.82 13.23
CA VAL A 436 6.16 -18.44 14.64
C VAL A 436 5.91 -16.94 14.83
N GLY A 437 5.15 -16.60 15.87
CA GLY A 437 5.09 -15.24 16.45
C GLY A 437 4.50 -14.17 15.55
N THR A 438 3.45 -14.46 14.77
CA THR A 438 2.78 -13.44 13.96
C THR A 438 1.74 -12.66 14.75
N CYS A 439 1.55 -11.37 14.41
CA CYS A 439 0.57 -10.49 15.06
C CYS A 439 0.80 -10.32 16.58
N ASN A 440 2.06 -10.17 17.01
CA ASN A 440 2.36 -10.03 18.44
C ASN A 440 2.03 -8.65 19.00
N GLY A 441 1.95 -7.60 18.17
CA GLY A 441 1.65 -6.25 18.63
C GLY A 441 0.20 -6.06 19.07
N GLY A 442 -0.67 -7.02 18.79
CA GLY A 442 -2.09 -6.96 19.09
C GLY A 442 -2.91 -6.54 17.88
N ILE A 443 -4.22 -6.72 18.02
CA ILE A 443 -5.19 -6.44 16.97
C ILE A 443 -6.34 -5.68 17.63
N ASP A 444 -6.49 -4.43 17.27
CA ASP A 444 -7.56 -3.58 17.77
C ASP A 444 -8.70 -3.56 16.75
N CYS A 445 -9.80 -4.21 17.10
CA CYS A 445 -11.06 -4.22 16.38
C CYS A 445 -12.14 -3.44 17.15
N SER A 446 -11.78 -2.62 18.15
CA SER A 446 -12.70 -2.01 19.13
C SER A 446 -13.78 -1.12 18.51
N ILE A 447 -13.51 -0.54 17.34
CA ILE A 447 -14.43 0.32 16.59
C ILE A 447 -14.92 -0.30 15.27
N GLY A 448 -14.50 -1.53 14.94
CA GLY A 448 -14.81 -2.20 13.68
C GLY A 448 -16.26 -2.66 13.54
N LYS A 449 -16.78 -2.61 12.30
CA LYS A 449 -18.09 -3.16 11.94
C LYS A 449 -18.11 -4.67 12.02
N SER A 450 -17.05 -5.31 11.54
CA SER A 450 -16.83 -6.74 11.69
C SER A 450 -15.34 -7.04 11.73
N CYS A 451 -14.97 -8.07 12.49
CA CYS A 451 -13.58 -8.45 12.66
C CYS A 451 -13.44 -9.96 12.45
N LYS A 452 -12.67 -10.37 11.45
CA LYS A 452 -12.34 -11.77 11.18
C LYS A 452 -10.85 -12.00 11.34
N LEU A 453 -10.48 -12.78 12.35
CA LEU A 453 -9.10 -13.06 12.71
C LEU A 453 -8.79 -14.55 12.57
N ASN A 454 -7.70 -14.90 11.90
CA ASN A 454 -7.15 -16.26 11.87
C ASN A 454 -5.71 -16.27 12.37
N CYS A 455 -5.44 -16.81 13.55
CA CYS A 455 -4.10 -16.96 14.13
C CYS A 455 -3.63 -18.41 14.00
N LEU A 456 -2.93 -18.75 12.91
CA LEU A 456 -2.61 -20.14 12.54
C LEU A 456 -1.18 -20.61 12.91
N GLY A 457 -0.29 -19.70 13.33
CA GLY A 457 1.09 -20.05 13.72
C GLY A 457 1.26 -20.43 15.19
N THR A 458 2.46 -20.91 15.54
CA THR A 458 2.89 -21.09 16.93
C THR A 458 3.12 -19.72 17.55
N ASN A 459 2.59 -19.47 18.76
CA ASN A 459 2.65 -18.16 19.40
C ASN A 459 2.05 -17.01 18.56
N SER A 460 1.19 -17.28 17.58
CA SER A 460 0.46 -16.21 16.88
C SER A 460 -0.51 -15.52 17.84
N CYS A 461 -0.59 -14.19 17.75
CA CYS A 461 -1.50 -13.37 18.56
C CYS A 461 -1.24 -13.56 20.07
N ASN A 462 0.01 -13.74 20.46
CA ASN A 462 0.41 -14.09 21.83
C ASN A 462 0.84 -12.87 22.66
N GLY A 463 1.50 -11.90 22.02
CA GLY A 463 2.07 -10.72 22.70
C GLY A 463 1.04 -9.64 23.05
N GLY A 464 0.08 -9.40 22.15
CA GLY A 464 -0.83 -8.25 22.24
C GLY A 464 -2.26 -8.63 22.61
N LEU A 465 -3.04 -7.61 22.92
CA LEU A 465 -4.48 -7.72 23.12
C LEU A 465 -5.18 -7.83 21.77
N VAL A 466 -6.11 -8.77 21.64
CA VAL A 466 -7.13 -8.76 20.59
C VAL A 466 -8.39 -8.17 21.19
N GLU A 467 -8.72 -6.93 20.82
CA GLU A 467 -9.89 -6.23 21.35
C GLU A 467 -11.02 -6.23 20.32
N CYS A 468 -12.10 -6.98 20.56
CA CYS A 468 -13.27 -6.96 19.68
C CYS A 468 -14.18 -5.77 20.04
N GLY A 469 -14.58 -5.02 19.02
CA GLY A 469 -15.56 -3.94 19.13
C GLY A 469 -17.00 -4.41 19.20
N SER A 470 -17.95 -3.50 18.96
CA SER A 470 -19.37 -3.78 19.09
C SER A 470 -19.94 -4.73 18.05
N GLY A 471 -19.28 -4.91 16.90
CA GLY A 471 -19.73 -5.77 15.80
C GLY A 471 -19.42 -7.27 15.97
N PRO A 472 -19.80 -8.11 15.00
CA PRO A 472 -19.42 -9.52 14.97
C PRO A 472 -17.89 -9.70 14.91
N CYS A 473 -17.37 -10.54 15.79
CA CYS A 473 -15.95 -10.87 15.91
C CYS A 473 -15.78 -12.39 15.75
N GLN A 474 -15.15 -12.83 14.67
CA GLN A 474 -14.83 -14.23 14.39
C GLN A 474 -13.33 -14.45 14.55
N ILE A 475 -12.94 -15.22 15.55
CA ILE A 475 -11.54 -15.48 15.88
C ILE A 475 -11.28 -16.97 15.79
N SER A 476 -10.36 -17.38 14.92
CA SER A 476 -9.86 -18.76 14.84
C SER A 476 -8.41 -18.81 15.31
N CYS A 477 -8.16 -19.46 16.43
CA CYS A 477 -6.85 -19.58 17.06
C CYS A 477 -6.34 -21.01 16.98
N GLY A 478 -5.16 -21.21 16.40
CA GLY A 478 -4.46 -22.49 16.37
C GLY A 478 -4.27 -23.07 14.97
N SER A 479 -3.27 -23.95 14.85
CA SER A 479 -3.01 -24.71 13.64
C SER A 479 -3.82 -26.01 13.62
N LYS A 480 -4.45 -26.33 12.48
CA LYS A 480 -4.94 -27.69 12.24
C LYS A 480 -3.73 -28.62 12.09
N GLY A 481 -3.27 -29.23 13.18
CA GLY A 481 -2.46 -30.46 13.11
C GLY A 481 -1.05 -30.47 13.71
N ALA A 482 -0.59 -29.43 14.41
CA ALA A 482 0.75 -29.52 15.02
C ALA A 482 0.84 -28.67 16.29
N GLY A 483 0.59 -29.29 17.46
CA GLY A 483 1.16 -28.98 18.79
C GLY A 483 1.36 -27.53 19.25
N GLY A 484 0.84 -26.54 18.55
CA GLY A 484 1.08 -25.14 18.82
C GLY A 484 0.44 -24.81 20.15
N SER A 485 1.24 -24.21 21.03
CA SER A 485 0.76 -23.73 22.32
C SER A 485 0.84 -22.22 22.37
N GLY A 486 -0.08 -21.61 23.13
CA GLY A 486 -0.02 -20.20 23.49
C GLY A 486 -0.55 -19.22 22.45
N GLN A 487 -1.43 -19.65 21.53
CA GLN A 487 -2.14 -18.73 20.64
C GLN A 487 -3.22 -17.93 21.38
N CYS A 488 -3.42 -16.68 20.95
CA CYS A 488 -4.54 -15.83 21.38
C CYS A 488 -4.67 -15.75 22.91
N LYS A 489 -3.60 -15.40 23.62
CA LYS A 489 -3.63 -15.42 25.09
C LYS A 489 -4.58 -14.38 25.66
N ASN A 490 -4.67 -13.22 25.02
CA ASN A 490 -5.42 -12.06 25.51
C ASN A 490 -6.46 -11.67 24.45
N VAL A 491 -7.66 -12.26 24.54
CA VAL A 491 -8.78 -11.92 23.67
C VAL A 491 -9.87 -11.32 24.54
N GLU A 492 -10.24 -10.08 24.25
CA GLU A 492 -11.32 -9.36 24.91
C GLU A 492 -12.52 -9.22 23.97
N CYS A 493 -13.54 -10.05 24.20
CA CYS A 493 -14.81 -9.97 23.47
C CYS A 493 -15.86 -9.12 24.21
N SER A 494 -15.51 -8.46 25.31
CA SER A 494 -16.47 -7.88 26.28
C SER A 494 -17.48 -6.90 25.65
N LYS A 495 -17.09 -6.21 24.59
CA LYS A 495 -17.89 -5.22 23.87
C LYS A 495 -18.66 -5.78 22.67
N SER A 496 -18.36 -7.00 22.20
CA SER A 496 -18.93 -7.56 20.96
C SER A 496 -20.33 -8.10 21.14
N CYS A 497 -21.20 -7.78 20.18
CA CYS A 497 -22.54 -8.35 20.09
C CYS A 497 -22.55 -9.84 19.70
N ALA A 498 -21.52 -10.31 19.01
CA ALA A 498 -21.38 -11.69 18.57
C ALA A 498 -19.89 -12.04 18.48
N CYS A 499 -19.35 -12.69 19.51
CA CYS A 499 -17.97 -13.18 19.48
C CYS A 499 -17.95 -14.70 19.31
N GLU A 500 -17.45 -15.16 18.17
CA GLU A 500 -17.16 -16.56 17.91
C GLU A 500 -15.65 -16.77 18.00
N THR A 501 -15.20 -17.48 19.03
CA THR A 501 -13.79 -17.84 19.19
C THR A 501 -13.65 -19.36 19.09
N LEU A 502 -12.89 -19.84 18.11
CA LEU A 502 -12.50 -21.23 17.98
C LEU A 502 -11.04 -21.39 18.43
N CYS A 503 -10.83 -22.03 19.58
CA CYS A 503 -9.51 -22.26 20.13
C CYS A 503 -9.08 -23.72 19.88
N MET A 504 -8.06 -23.90 19.06
CA MET A 504 -7.45 -25.19 18.76
C MET A 504 -6.06 -25.26 19.41
N GLY A 505 -5.75 -26.37 20.08
CA GLY A 505 -4.44 -26.60 20.71
C GLY A 505 -4.39 -26.37 22.22
N SER A 506 -3.32 -26.86 22.86
CA SER A 506 -3.11 -26.75 24.30
C SER A 506 -2.69 -25.33 24.69
N ASN A 507 -3.32 -24.75 25.72
CA ASN A 507 -3.09 -23.38 26.20
C ASN A 507 -3.50 -22.25 25.24
N SER A 508 -4.24 -22.54 24.17
CA SER A 508 -4.89 -21.51 23.37
C SER A 508 -5.98 -20.82 24.21
N CYS A 509 -6.15 -19.50 24.06
CA CYS A 509 -7.24 -18.74 24.71
C CYS A 509 -7.20 -18.73 26.25
N LYS A 510 -6.00 -18.72 26.84
CA LYS A 510 -5.81 -18.83 28.30
C LYS A 510 -6.47 -17.72 29.12
N ASN A 511 -6.60 -16.50 28.58
CA ASN A 511 -7.27 -15.36 29.23
C ASN A 511 -8.44 -14.82 28.38
N LEU A 512 -9.20 -15.72 27.74
CA LEU A 512 -10.36 -15.32 26.95
C LEU A 512 -11.48 -14.73 27.83
N GLN A 513 -11.90 -13.51 27.54
CA GLN A 513 -13.04 -12.87 28.18
C GLN A 513 -14.24 -12.87 27.23
N CYS A 514 -15.23 -13.71 27.52
CA CYS A 514 -16.48 -13.76 26.75
C CYS A 514 -17.49 -12.71 27.21
N PRO A 515 -18.40 -12.25 26.32
CA PRO A 515 -19.53 -11.42 26.73
C PRO A 515 -20.38 -12.11 27.79
N VAL A 516 -21.05 -11.32 28.62
CA VAL A 516 -22.09 -11.80 29.53
C VAL A 516 -23.17 -12.55 28.73
N ASN A 517 -23.55 -13.74 29.20
CA ASN A 517 -24.48 -14.70 28.57
C ASN A 517 -23.90 -15.63 27.49
N CYS A 518 -22.62 -15.51 27.13
CA CYS A 518 -21.96 -16.50 26.29
C CYS A 518 -21.20 -17.53 27.13
N PHE A 519 -21.26 -18.80 26.73
CA PHE A 519 -20.59 -19.86 27.48
C PHE A 519 -19.08 -19.79 27.24
N GLY A 520 -18.32 -19.68 28.35
CA GLY A 520 -16.88 -19.93 28.34
C GLY A 520 -16.57 -21.42 28.22
N GLY A 521 -15.47 -21.75 27.55
CA GLY A 521 -15.03 -23.13 27.27
C GLY A 521 -13.76 -23.14 26.44
N ALA A 522 -13.67 -24.03 25.43
CA ALA A 522 -12.60 -24.02 24.42
C ALA A 522 -12.72 -22.84 23.42
N GLY A 523 -13.26 -21.71 23.86
CA GLY A 523 -13.69 -20.59 23.06
C GLY A 523 -14.97 -19.93 23.61
N CYS A 524 -15.28 -18.75 23.08
CA CYS A 524 -16.61 -18.15 23.20
C CYS A 524 -17.43 -18.72 22.05
N SER A 525 -18.39 -19.60 22.34
CA SER A 525 -19.30 -20.12 21.32
C SER A 525 -20.69 -19.56 21.56
N ALA A 526 -21.29 -18.99 20.52
CA ALA A 526 -22.66 -18.52 20.54
C ALA A 526 -23.66 -19.69 20.35
N ALA A 527 -23.43 -20.81 21.04
CA ALA A 527 -24.26 -22.01 20.95
C ALA A 527 -25.71 -21.76 21.39
N THR A 528 -25.98 -20.68 22.13
CA THR A 528 -27.32 -20.15 22.37
C THR A 528 -27.67 -19.05 21.38
N LYS A 529 -28.89 -19.14 20.83
CA LYS A 529 -29.49 -18.18 19.89
C LYS A 529 -29.40 -16.70 20.33
N ALA A 530 -29.22 -16.45 21.63
CA ALA A 530 -29.09 -15.13 22.24
C ALA A 530 -27.69 -14.48 22.11
N CYS A 531 -26.62 -15.24 21.81
CA CYS A 531 -25.26 -14.71 21.66
C CYS A 531 -24.89 -14.31 20.22
N ASN A 532 -25.79 -14.51 19.25
CA ASN A 532 -25.56 -14.25 17.82
C ASN A 532 -26.35 -13.05 17.29
N SER A 533 -26.95 -12.24 18.17
CA SER A 533 -27.84 -11.16 17.75
C SER A 533 -27.19 -9.82 18.03
N CYS A 534 -26.59 -9.24 16.99
CA CYS A 534 -26.29 -7.82 16.97
C CYS A 534 -27.61 -7.06 16.79
N PRO A 535 -27.94 -6.10 17.66
CA PRO A 535 -29.18 -5.35 17.60
C PRO A 535 -29.31 -4.52 16.31
#